data_AF-A0A1X1WKN8-F1
#
_entry.id   AF-A0A1X1WKN8-F1
#
_cell.length_a   1.000
_cell.length_b   1.000
_cell.length_c   1.000
_cell.angle_alpha   90.00
_cell.angle_beta   90.00
_cell.angle_gamma   90.00
#
_symmetry.space_group_name_H-M   'P 1'
#
loop_
_entity.id
_entity.type
_entity.pdbx_description
1 polymer ?
#
loop_
_entity_poly.entity_id
_entity_poly.type
_entity_poly.pdbx_seq_one_letter_code
_entity_poly.pdbx_strand_id
1 'polypeptide(L)'
;MLLTLTQRSESATGVSADEFHISLRMYGWNGVSGMPPPDGAVPLEIGMLGVFTARTQEIASEIAKACNPYFFHMPVRMGMELPSYGWAFTPGHIDRGAVYQFVLNHAVSVDDPLELVRIKTIETGSARSESGR
;
A
#
# COMPACT_ATOMS: atom_id res chain seq x y z
N MET A 1 -13.15 -1.76 -6.92
CA MET A 1 -12.40 -0.63 -7.48
C MET A 1 -10.99 -1.04 -7.90
N LEU A 2 -10.11 -1.44 -6.98
CA LEU A 2 -8.71 -1.77 -7.31
C LEU A 2 -8.54 -2.73 -8.50
N LEU A 3 -9.25 -3.86 -8.49
CA LEU A 3 -9.24 -4.83 -9.61
C LEU A 3 -9.56 -4.17 -10.96
N THR A 4 -10.62 -3.36 -11.02
CA THR A 4 -11.04 -2.64 -12.24
C THR A 4 -9.97 -1.65 -12.70
N LEU A 5 -9.31 -0.96 -11.76
CA LEU A 5 -8.22 -0.04 -12.07
C LEU A 5 -6.99 -0.78 -12.61
N THR A 6 -6.62 -1.91 -12.01
CA THR A 6 -5.53 -2.77 -12.49
C THR A 6 -5.80 -3.24 -13.92
N GLN A 7 -6.98 -3.80 -14.19
CA GLN A 7 -7.37 -4.23 -15.54
C GLN A 7 -7.36 -3.08 -16.54
N ARG A 8 -7.83 -1.90 -16.13
CA ARG A 8 -7.79 -0.72 -16.99
C ARG A 8 -6.36 -0.28 -17.30
N SER A 9 -5.46 -0.39 -16.33
CA SER A 9 -4.05 -0.01 -16.47
C SER A 9 -3.32 -0.91 -17.45
N GLU A 10 -3.50 -2.23 -17.32
CA GLU A 10 -2.95 -3.21 -18.27
C GLU A 10 -3.50 -2.96 -19.68
N SER A 11 -4.81 -2.76 -19.82
CA SER A 11 -5.45 -2.49 -21.11
C SER A 11 -4.99 -1.17 -21.76
N ALA A 12 -4.68 -0.14 -20.96
CA ALA A 12 -4.28 1.16 -21.48
C ALA A 12 -2.81 1.20 -21.90
N THR A 13 -1.94 0.54 -21.14
CA THR A 13 -0.48 0.67 -21.28
C THR A 13 0.20 -0.55 -21.90
N GLY A 14 -0.45 -1.72 -21.88
CA GLY A 14 0.17 -3.00 -22.23
C GLY A 14 1.18 -3.52 -21.19
N VAL A 15 1.36 -2.82 -20.07
CA VAL A 15 2.26 -3.21 -18.98
C VAL A 15 1.57 -4.22 -18.07
N SER A 16 2.28 -5.25 -17.66
CA SER A 16 1.75 -6.30 -16.77
C SER A 16 1.51 -5.79 -15.35
N ALA A 17 0.51 -6.33 -14.65
CA ALA A 17 0.13 -5.91 -13.29
C ALA A 17 1.25 -6.02 -12.22
N ASP A 18 2.32 -6.78 -12.48
CA ASP A 18 3.49 -6.88 -11.61
C ASP A 18 4.53 -5.76 -11.82
N GLU A 19 4.41 -4.99 -12.92
CA GLU A 19 5.33 -3.89 -13.25
C GLU A 19 4.83 -2.52 -12.75
N PHE A 20 3.64 -2.45 -12.16
CA PHE A 20 3.12 -1.25 -11.53
C PHE A 20 2.39 -1.56 -10.22
N HIS A 21 2.17 -0.53 -9.42
CA HIS A 21 1.45 -0.61 -8.16
C HIS A 21 0.44 0.52 -8.05
N ILE A 22 -0.80 0.17 -7.69
CA ILE A 22 -1.90 1.11 -7.42
C ILE A 22 -2.26 1.01 -5.94
N SER A 23 -2.13 2.12 -5.22
CA SER A 23 -2.61 2.25 -3.84
C SER A 23 -3.80 3.20 -3.80
N LEU A 24 -4.92 2.72 -3.28
CA LEU A 24 -6.07 3.57 -2.94
C LEU A 24 -5.99 3.88 -1.45
N ARG A 25 -5.92 5.17 -1.12
CA ARG A 25 -5.86 5.65 0.25
C ARG A 25 -7.11 6.45 0.56
N MET A 26 -7.80 6.07 1.62
CA MET A 26 -8.90 6.88 2.14
C MET A 26 -8.30 8.01 2.97
N TYR A 27 -8.60 9.26 2.62
CA TYR A 27 -7.98 10.45 3.19
C TYR A 27 -9.01 11.54 3.44
N GLY A 28 -9.09 12.01 4.69
CA GLY A 28 -10.00 13.07 5.10
C GLY A 28 -11.45 12.62 5.24
N TRP A 29 -12.21 13.41 6.00
CA TRP A 29 -13.63 13.24 6.27
C TRP A 29 -14.30 14.61 6.09
N ASN A 30 -15.43 14.68 5.37
CA ASN A 30 -16.23 15.89 5.17
C ASN A 30 -15.48 17.06 4.51
N GLY A 31 -14.57 16.74 3.59
CA GLY A 31 -13.75 17.75 2.92
C GLY A 31 -14.51 18.68 1.97
N VAL A 32 -15.75 18.34 1.56
CA VAL A 32 -16.56 19.17 0.65
C VAL A 32 -17.50 20.08 1.44
N SER A 33 -18.23 19.54 2.41
CA SER A 33 -19.19 20.34 3.20
C SER A 33 -18.53 21.31 4.19
N GLY A 34 -17.33 20.97 4.70
CA GLY A 34 -16.65 21.76 5.74
C GLY A 34 -17.35 21.77 7.10
N MET A 35 -18.46 21.03 7.25
CA MET A 35 -19.23 20.96 8.48
C MET A 35 -18.64 19.90 9.43
N PRO A 36 -18.56 20.19 10.74
CA PRO A 36 -18.14 19.18 11.71
C PRO A 36 -19.13 18.01 11.67
N PRO A 37 -18.63 16.76 11.68
CA PRO A 37 -19.52 15.61 11.73
C PRO A 37 -20.28 15.58 13.08
N PRO A 38 -21.53 15.12 13.10
CA PRO A 38 -22.22 14.79 14.34
C PRO A 38 -21.46 13.72 15.13
N ASP A 39 -21.59 13.73 16.45
CA ASP A 39 -20.96 12.73 17.32
C ASP A 39 -21.42 11.31 16.94
N GLY A 40 -20.44 10.41 16.74
CA GLY A 40 -20.69 9.01 16.37
C GLY A 40 -21.14 8.80 14.91
N ALA A 41 -21.14 9.82 14.07
CA ALA A 41 -21.54 9.69 12.67
C ALA A 41 -20.57 8.81 11.86
N VAL A 42 -21.13 8.03 10.93
CA VAL A 42 -20.36 7.42 9.83
C VAL A 42 -20.03 8.51 8.83
N PRO A 43 -18.81 8.52 8.24
CA PRO A 43 -18.48 9.50 7.22
C PRO A 43 -19.47 9.51 6.04
N LEU A 44 -20.12 10.66 5.83
CA LEU A 44 -20.99 10.88 4.67
C LEU A 44 -20.18 11.05 3.39
N GLU A 45 -18.99 11.61 3.54
CA GLU A 45 -18.02 11.85 2.47
C GLU A 45 -16.64 11.38 2.93
N ILE A 46 -15.89 10.81 2.00
CA ILE A 46 -14.51 10.43 2.22
C ILE A 46 -13.68 10.83 0.99
N GLY A 47 -12.55 11.48 1.23
CA GLY A 47 -11.60 11.71 0.16
C GLY A 47 -10.89 10.40 -0.18
N MET A 48 -10.63 10.16 -1.46
CA MET A 48 -9.83 9.03 -1.90
C MET A 48 -8.66 9.53 -2.73
N LEU A 49 -7.46 9.11 -2.37
CA LEU A 49 -6.23 9.39 -3.10
C LEU A 49 -5.74 8.12 -3.78
N GLY A 50 -5.65 8.17 -5.11
CA GLY A 50 -4.97 7.16 -5.91
C GLY A 50 -3.48 7.46 -6.03
N VAL A 51 -2.63 6.50 -5.67
CA VAL A 51 -1.18 6.58 -5.84
C VAL A 51 -0.75 5.51 -6.83
N PHE A 52 -0.30 5.95 -8.00
CA PHE A 52 0.16 5.10 -9.08
C PHE A 52 1.69 5.12 -9.12
N THR A 53 2.31 3.95 -9.09
CA THR A 53 3.76 3.79 -9.14
C THR A 53 4.09 2.83 -10.26
N ALA A 54 5.00 3.20 -11.15
CA ALA A 54 5.47 2.35 -12.23
C ALA A 54 6.97 2.58 -12.42
N ARG A 55 7.59 1.84 -13.35
CA ARG A 55 9.01 1.94 -13.66
C ARG A 55 9.45 3.34 -14.11
N THR A 56 8.57 4.11 -14.75
CA THR A 56 8.83 5.51 -15.12
C THR A 56 7.64 6.39 -14.79
N GLN A 57 7.89 7.71 -14.69
CA GLN A 57 6.83 8.69 -14.42
C GLN A 57 5.81 8.72 -15.55
N GLU A 58 6.25 8.56 -16.80
CA GLU A 58 5.38 8.57 -17.99
C GLU A 58 4.33 7.47 -17.90
N ILE A 59 4.75 6.23 -17.58
CA ILE A 59 3.83 5.09 -17.40
C ILE A 59 2.88 5.35 -16.23
N ALA A 60 3.39 5.85 -15.10
CA ALA A 60 2.55 6.14 -13.93
C ALA A 60 1.48 7.21 -14.25
N SER A 61 1.84 8.26 -14.97
CA SER A 61 0.93 9.32 -15.38
C SER A 61 -0.08 8.84 -16.44
N GLU A 62 0.34 7.96 -17.36
CA GLU A 62 -0.56 7.32 -18.33
C GLU A 62 -1.61 6.47 -17.63
N ILE A 63 -1.20 5.62 -16.66
CA ILE A 63 -2.11 4.84 -15.83
C ILE A 63 -3.10 5.76 -15.10
N ALA A 64 -2.61 6.80 -14.44
CA ALA A 64 -3.47 7.75 -13.70
C ALA A 64 -4.52 8.40 -14.61
N LYS A 65 -4.12 8.83 -15.82
CA LYS A 65 -5.02 9.40 -16.82
C LYS A 65 -6.05 8.38 -17.32
N ALA A 66 -5.62 7.14 -17.58
CA ALA A 66 -6.50 6.07 -18.04
C ALA A 66 -7.54 5.65 -16.98
N CYS A 67 -7.18 5.74 -15.71
CA CYS A 67 -8.05 5.43 -14.57
C CYS A 67 -8.98 6.58 -14.17
N ASN A 68 -8.69 7.83 -14.56
CA ASN A 68 -9.45 9.01 -14.14
C ASN A 68 -10.98 8.89 -14.38
N PRO A 69 -11.49 8.43 -15.54
CA PRO A 69 -12.93 8.27 -15.75
C PRO A 69 -13.59 7.31 -14.75
N TYR A 70 -12.86 6.28 -14.30
CA TYR A 70 -13.36 5.34 -13.29
C TYR A 70 -13.43 5.98 -11.91
N PHE A 71 -12.44 6.80 -11.55
CA PHE A 71 -12.54 7.58 -10.31
C PHE A 71 -13.72 8.54 -10.31
N PHE A 72 -14.09 9.07 -11.47
CA PHE A 72 -15.16 10.05 -11.60
C PHE A 72 -16.56 9.41 -11.67
N HIS A 73 -16.67 8.23 -12.26
CA HIS A 73 -17.96 7.60 -12.60
C HIS A 73 -18.15 6.15 -12.13
N MET A 74 -17.26 5.58 -11.31
CA MET A 74 -17.44 4.20 -10.88
C MET A 74 -18.72 4.03 -10.05
N PRO A 75 -19.66 3.17 -10.49
CA PRO A 75 -20.88 2.95 -9.73
C PRO A 75 -20.57 2.14 -8.47
N VAL A 76 -21.17 2.53 -7.34
CA VAL A 76 -21.09 1.75 -6.10
C VAL A 76 -21.91 0.46 -6.21
N ARG A 77 -22.98 0.48 -7.01
CA ARG A 77 -23.83 -0.68 -7.31
C ARG A 77 -24.08 -0.75 -8.81
N MET A 78 -23.91 -1.92 -9.41
CA MET A 78 -24.16 -2.08 -10.85
C MET A 78 -25.64 -1.83 -11.19
N GLY A 79 -25.89 -1.27 -12.38
CA GLY A 79 -27.25 -0.99 -12.87
C GLY A 79 -27.86 0.34 -12.39
N MET A 80 -27.11 1.15 -11.65
CA MET A 80 -27.51 2.53 -11.34
C MET A 80 -26.97 3.51 -12.39
N GLU A 81 -27.55 4.71 -12.44
CA GLU A 81 -26.99 5.84 -13.19
C GLU A 81 -25.57 6.14 -12.69
N LEU A 82 -24.65 6.43 -13.62
CA LEU A 82 -23.26 6.67 -13.27
C LEU A 82 -23.14 7.96 -12.44
N PRO A 83 -22.62 7.88 -11.20
CA PRO A 83 -22.47 9.07 -10.35
C PRO A 83 -21.38 9.98 -10.90
N SER A 84 -21.34 11.25 -10.49
CA SER A 84 -20.17 12.12 -10.70
C SER A 84 -19.56 12.49 -9.35
N TYR A 85 -18.33 12.06 -9.08
CA TYR A 85 -17.62 12.38 -7.83
C TYR A 85 -16.78 13.66 -7.97
N GLY A 86 -16.63 14.44 -6.90
CA GLY A 86 -15.87 15.70 -6.94
C GLY A 86 -14.35 15.50 -6.99
N TRP A 87 -13.66 16.39 -7.69
CA TRP A 87 -12.20 16.54 -7.62
C TRP A 87 -11.82 17.74 -6.76
N ALA A 88 -10.71 17.63 -6.01
CA ALA A 88 -10.18 18.75 -5.24
C ALA A 88 -9.58 19.86 -6.13
N PHE A 89 -9.10 19.52 -7.32
CA PHE A 89 -8.52 20.45 -8.30
C PHE A 89 -8.53 19.82 -9.70
N THR A 90 -8.32 20.64 -10.73
CA THR A 90 -8.22 20.22 -12.14
C THR A 90 -6.86 20.64 -12.71
N PRO A 91 -6.11 19.74 -13.37
CA PRO A 91 -6.39 18.31 -13.57
C PRO A 91 -6.34 17.51 -12.27
N GLY A 92 -7.20 16.48 -12.14
CA GLY A 92 -7.31 15.66 -10.91
C GLY A 92 -6.12 14.72 -10.62
N HIS A 93 -4.99 14.90 -11.29
CA HIS A 93 -3.75 14.15 -11.06
C HIS A 93 -2.55 15.08 -11.15
N ILE A 94 -1.50 14.72 -10.43
CA ILE A 94 -0.20 15.36 -10.46
C ILE A 94 0.90 14.31 -10.49
N ASP A 95 2.05 14.67 -11.06
CA ASP A 95 3.22 13.81 -11.03
C ASP A 95 3.84 13.83 -9.64
N ARG A 96 3.99 12.65 -9.03
CA ARG A 96 4.61 12.51 -7.70
C ARG A 96 6.14 12.55 -7.77
N GLY A 97 6.72 12.20 -8.92
CA GLY A 97 8.15 12.03 -9.10
C GLY A 97 8.67 10.69 -8.57
N ALA A 98 10.00 10.55 -8.59
CA ALA A 98 10.70 9.35 -8.17
C ALA A 98 10.47 9.04 -6.67
N VAL A 99 10.30 7.76 -6.36
CA VAL A 99 10.26 7.26 -4.98
C VAL A 99 11.51 6.47 -4.72
N TYR A 100 12.22 6.83 -3.65
CA TYR A 100 13.45 6.19 -3.25
C TYR A 100 13.20 5.27 -2.06
N GLN A 101 13.73 4.06 -2.13
CA GLN A 101 13.82 3.17 -0.98
C GLN A 101 15.24 3.25 -0.42
N PHE A 102 15.35 3.51 0.88
CA PHE A 102 16.60 3.38 1.60
C PHE A 102 16.75 1.93 2.06
N VAL A 103 17.89 1.32 1.75
CA VAL A 103 18.25 -0.01 2.24
C VAL A 103 19.49 0.15 3.11
N LEU A 104 19.37 -0.18 4.39
CA LEU A 104 20.51 -0.25 5.31
C LEU A 104 20.93 -1.71 5.45
N ASN A 105 22.08 -2.07 4.89
CA ASN A 105 22.72 -3.35 5.17
C ASN A 105 23.50 -3.21 6.48
N HIS A 106 22.99 -3.77 7.58
CA HIS A 106 23.76 -3.86 8.83
C HIS A 106 24.67 -5.09 8.76
N ALA A 107 25.94 -4.88 8.41
CA ALA A 107 26.97 -5.91 8.42
C ALA A 107 27.93 -5.69 9.59
N VAL A 108 28.31 -6.78 10.26
CA VAL A 108 29.33 -6.77 11.32
C VAL A 108 30.46 -7.67 10.86
N SER A 109 31.68 -7.13 10.79
CA SER A 109 32.88 -7.92 10.52
C SER A 109 33.22 -8.70 11.79
N VAL A 110 33.42 -10.00 11.66
CA VAL A 110 33.82 -10.89 12.75
C VAL A 110 35.03 -11.69 12.33
N ASP A 111 35.97 -11.90 13.24
CA ASP A 111 37.13 -12.75 12.97
C ASP A 111 36.81 -14.23 13.20
N ASP A 112 35.77 -14.52 14.00
CA ASP A 112 35.26 -15.86 14.28
C ASP A 112 33.71 -15.90 14.15
N PRO A 113 33.13 -16.94 13.51
CA PRO A 113 31.68 -17.03 13.29
C PRO A 113 30.84 -17.08 14.56
N LEU A 114 31.44 -17.31 15.74
CA LEU A 114 30.76 -17.38 17.03
C LEU A 114 30.84 -16.07 17.84
N GLU A 115 31.55 -15.04 17.37
CA GLU A 115 31.71 -13.76 18.12
C GLU A 115 30.38 -13.11 18.53
N LEU A 116 29.34 -13.27 17.71
CA LEU A 116 28.04 -12.63 17.94
C LEU A 116 27.08 -13.49 18.78
N VAL A 117 27.50 -14.68 19.21
CA VAL A 117 26.67 -15.60 20.00
C VAL A 117 27.34 -16.00 21.30
N ARG A 118 26.55 -16.07 22.38
CA ARG A 118 27.04 -16.53 23.70
C ARG A 118 26.66 -17.98 23.91
N ILE A 119 27.67 -18.84 24.05
CA ILE A 119 27.48 -20.26 24.33
C ILE A 119 27.64 -20.50 25.83
N LYS A 120 26.68 -21.20 26.44
CA LYS A 120 26.78 -21.71 27.82
C LYS A 120 26.52 -23.20 27.80
N THR A 121 27.48 -23.97 28.31
CA THR A 121 27.29 -25.39 28.57
C THR A 121 26.71 -25.55 29.97
N ILE A 122 25.66 -26.34 30.10
CA ILE A 122 25.06 -26.69 31.39
C ILE A 122 25.30 -28.18 31.59
N GLU A 123 26.03 -28.54 32.64
CA GLU A 123 26.15 -29.92 33.05
C GLU A 123 24.90 -30.36 33.81
N THR A 124 24.24 -31.38 33.30
CA THR A 124 23.17 -32.07 34.03
C THR A 124 23.81 -33.15 34.89
N GLY A 125 23.67 -33.04 36.21
CA GLY A 125 24.26 -33.99 37.15
C GLY A 125 23.86 -35.43 36.83
N SER A 126 24.81 -36.36 36.99
CA SER A 126 24.57 -37.79 36.73
C SER A 126 23.40 -38.28 37.56
N ALA A 127 22.41 -38.91 36.90
CA ALA A 127 21.35 -39.62 37.58
C ALA A 127 22.01 -40.68 38.48
N ARG A 128 21.91 -40.51 39.81
CA ARG A 128 22.30 -41.54 40.77
C ARG A 128 21.53 -42.81 40.41
N SER A 129 22.25 -43.90 40.12
CA SER A 129 21.57 -45.20 40.05
C SER A 129 21.21 -45.60 41.47
N GLU A 130 19.92 -45.69 41.75
CA GLU A 130 19.44 -46.34 42.96
C GLU A 130 19.67 -47.85 42.80
N SER A 131 20.70 -48.36 43.47
CA SER A 131 20.81 -49.79 43.76
C SER A 131 19.84 -50.10 44.91
N GLY A 132 18.60 -50.43 44.56
CA GLY A 132 17.63 -51.06 45.45
C GLY A 132 17.98 -52.54 45.64
N ARG A 133 18.12 -52.95 46.90
CA ARG A 133 18.10 -54.35 47.34
C ARG A 133 16.67 -54.90 47.34
#